data_AF-U5NJ72-F1
#
_entry.id   AF-U5NJ72-F1
#
_cell.length_a   1.000
_cell.length_b   1.000
_cell.length_c   1.000
_cell.angle_alpha   90.00
_cell.angle_beta   90.00
_cell.angle_gamma   90.00
#
_symmetry.space_group_name_H-M   'P 1'
#
loop_
_entity.id
_entity.type
_entity.pdbx_description
1 polymer ?
#
loop_
_entity_poly.entity_id
_entity_poly.type
_entity_poly.pdbx_seq_one_letter_code
_entity_poly.pdbx_strand_id
1 'polypeptide(L)' 'MKFGFRTPSLKKSIAARTSVSRMVRHSLGVKAPCGWGWLTNPKKAAYNRVYSRTTFGLADVLKWLFGGER' A
#
# COMPACT_ATOMS: atom_id res chain seq x y z
N MET A 1 -5.58 11.02 -10.51
CA MET A 1 -4.50 10.04 -10.29
C MET A 1 -3.17 10.72 -10.63
N LYS A 2 -2.11 10.50 -9.86
CA LYS A 2 -0.75 10.85 -10.27
C LYS A 2 -0.15 9.61 -10.93
N PHE A 3 0.51 9.78 -12.07
CA PHE A 3 1.23 8.73 -12.80
C PHE A 3 2.73 8.86 -12.50
N GLY A 4 3.44 7.74 -12.33
CA GLY A 4 4.89 7.75 -12.07
C GLY A 4 5.29 7.65 -10.59
N PHE A 5 6.28 8.45 -10.18
CA PHE A 5 6.96 8.28 -8.88
C PHE A 5 6.08 8.65 -7.69
N ARG A 6 5.93 7.72 -6.75
CA ARG A 6 5.27 7.96 -5.46
C ARG A 6 6.19 8.74 -4.56
N THR A 7 5.72 9.88 -4.03
CA THR A 7 6.44 10.66 -3.03
C THR A 7 6.70 9.81 -1.78
N PRO A 8 7.95 9.44 -1.47
CA PRO A 8 8.27 8.72 -0.25
C PRO A 8 8.16 9.65 0.95
N SER A 9 7.66 9.14 2.08
CA SER A 9 7.67 9.90 3.34
C SER A 9 7.85 8.96 4.54
N LEU A 10 8.99 9.09 5.23
CA LEU A 10 9.36 8.24 6.36
C LEU A 10 8.40 8.43 7.54
N LYS A 11 8.04 9.68 7.86
CA LYS A 11 7.09 10.01 8.92
C LYS A 11 5.74 9.30 8.73
N LYS A 12 5.19 9.32 7.51
CA LYS A 12 3.90 8.65 7.21
C LYS A 12 4.03 7.13 7.25
N SER A 13 5.16 6.58 6.80
CA SER A 13 5.42 5.13 6.85
C SER A 13 5.45 4.62 8.29
N ILE A 14 6.17 5.29 9.18
CA ILE A 14 6.26 4.93 10.61
C ILE A 14 4.88 5.09 11.27
N ALA A 15 4.22 6.24 11.08
CA ALA A 15 2.89 6.49 11.64
C ALA A 15 1.85 5.45 11.19
N ALA A 16 1.88 5.01 9.93
CA ALA A 16 0.98 3.99 9.43
C ALA A 16 1.22 2.62 10.09
N ARG A 17 2.47 2.31 10.47
CA ARG A 17 2.84 1.05 11.14
C ARG A 17 2.48 1.04 12.61
N THR A 18 2.66 2.17 13.30
CA THR A 18 2.42 2.29 14.76
C THR A 18 1.03 2.81 15.13
N SER A 19 0.16 3.09 14.15
CA SER A 19 -1.19 3.58 14.42
C SER A 19 -2.04 2.61 15.25
N VAL A 20 -2.76 3.14 16.24
CA VAL A 20 -3.70 2.38 17.10
C VAL A 20 -4.77 1.69 16.25
N SER A 21 -5.32 2.37 15.24
CA SER A 21 -6.32 1.78 14.35
C SER A 21 -5.78 0.59 13.55
N ARG A 22 -4.48 0.55 13.22
CA ARG A 22 -3.87 -0.64 12.61
C ARG A 22 -3.81 -1.78 13.63
N MET A 23 -3.34 -1.51 14.84
CA MET A 23 -3.28 -2.51 15.91
C MET A 23 -4.65 -3.12 16.17
N VAL A 24 -5.68 -2.30 16.37
CA VAL A 24 -7.06 -2.77 16.56
C VAL A 24 -7.55 -3.66 15.42
N ARG A 25 -7.41 -3.23 14.15
CA ARG A 25 -7.87 -4.02 12.99
C ARG A 25 -7.13 -5.34 12.83
N HIS A 26 -5.84 -5.38 13.14
CA HIS A 26 -5.01 -6.57 12.96
C HIS A 26 -5.02 -7.51 14.16
N SER A 27 -5.14 -6.99 15.38
CA SER A 27 -5.14 -7.76 16.63
C SER A 27 -6.53 -8.27 17.02
N LEU A 28 -7.60 -7.50 16.78
CA LEU A 28 -8.98 -7.89 17.14
C LEU A 28 -9.71 -8.67 16.02
N GLY A 29 -9.03 -9.01 14.93
CA GLY A 29 -9.64 -9.80 13.84
C GLY A 29 -10.71 -9.08 13.02
N VAL A 30 -10.92 -7.78 13.21
CA VAL A 30 -11.95 -6.95 12.51
C VAL A 30 -11.57 -6.67 11.04
N LYS A 31 -10.54 -7.33 10.51
CA LYS A 31 -10.06 -7.12 9.14
C LYS A 31 -10.85 -7.98 8.17
N ALA A 32 -11.41 -7.34 7.13
CA ALA A 32 -12.05 -8.06 6.03
C ALA A 32 -11.05 -9.01 5.33
N PRO A 33 -11.49 -10.21 4.90
CA PRO A 33 -10.67 -11.16 4.16
C PRO A 33 -10.09 -10.57 2.87
N CYS A 34 -9.00 -11.15 2.38
CA CYS A 34 -8.43 -10.76 1.09
C CYS A 34 -9.49 -10.89 -0.03
N GLY A 35 -9.58 -9.88 -0.91
CA GLY A 35 -10.52 -9.87 -2.04
C GLY A 35 -11.87 -9.17 -1.79
N TRP A 36 -12.28 -8.99 -0.53
CA TRP A 36 -13.55 -8.35 -0.17
C TRP A 36 -13.63 -6.85 -0.51
N GLY A 37 -12.54 -6.24 -0.97
CA GLY A 37 -12.52 -4.85 -1.45
C GLY A 37 -13.50 -4.60 -2.60
N TRP A 38 -13.77 -5.59 -3.46
CA TRP A 38 -14.74 -5.45 -4.54
C TRP A 38 -16.19 -5.40 -4.04
N LEU A 39 -16.50 -6.13 -2.97
CA LEU A 39 -17.84 -6.16 -2.38
C LEU A 39 -18.08 -4.95 -1.46
N THR A 40 -17.08 -4.58 -0.67
CA THR A 40 -17.20 -3.50 0.33
C THR A 40 -17.03 -2.11 -0.27
N ASN A 41 -16.14 -1.93 -1.27
CA ASN A 41 -15.93 -0.66 -1.95
C ASN A 41 -15.35 -0.85 -3.37
N PRO A 42 -16.20 -1.16 -4.37
CA PRO A 42 -15.74 -1.48 -5.72
C PRO A 42 -15.01 -0.31 -6.39
N LYS A 43 -15.47 0.93 -6.20
CA LYS A 43 -14.85 2.14 -6.77
C LYS A 43 -13.40 2.30 -6.31
N LYS A 44 -13.15 2.13 -5.01
CA LYS A 44 -11.81 2.20 -4.43
C LYS A 44 -10.93 1.02 -4.86
N ALA A 45 -11.51 -0.18 -4.97
CA ALA A 45 -10.80 -1.36 -5.46
C ALA A 45 -10.29 -1.16 -6.90
N ALA A 46 -11.15 -0.66 -7.79
CA ALA A 46 -10.79 -0.33 -9.16
C ALA A 46 -9.71 0.77 -9.23
N TYR A 47 -9.89 1.86 -8.49
CA TYR A 47 -8.91 2.95 -8.41
C TYR A 47 -7.53 2.45 -7.97
N ASN A 48 -7.48 1.68 -6.88
CA ASN A 48 -6.22 1.16 -6.32
C ASN A 48 -5.53 0.19 -7.29
N ARG A 49 -6.28 -0.58 -8.08
CA ARG A 49 -5.72 -1.50 -9.08
C ARG A 49 -5.07 -0.74 -10.24
N VAL A 50 -5.68 0.34 -10.72
CA VAL A 50 -5.04 1.19 -11.73
C VAL A 50 -3.84 1.91 -11.14
N TYR A 51 -4.00 2.53 -9.96
CA TYR A 51 -2.92 3.27 -9.30
C TYR A 51 -1.70 2.39 -8.99
N SER A 52 -1.89 1.15 -8.55
CA SER A 52 -0.76 0.26 -8.23
C SER A 52 0.03 -0.18 -9.46
N ARG A 53 -0.62 -0.24 -10.63
CA ARG A 53 0.00 -0.60 -11.91
C ARG A 53 0.74 0.57 -12.55
N THR A 54 0.26 1.79 -12.35
CA THR A 54 0.77 2.97 -13.05
C THR A 54 1.70 3.85 -12.21
N THR A 55 2.02 3.43 -10.99
CA THR A 55 2.93 4.16 -10.09
C THR A 55 3.98 3.25 -9.47
N PHE A 56 5.22 3.74 -9.40
CA PHE A 56 6.37 3.07 -8.78
C PHE A 56 6.89 3.94 -7.62
N GLY A 57 7.50 3.34 -6.60
CA GLY A 57 7.98 4.05 -5.41
C GLY A 57 9.47 3.88 -5.14
N LEU A 58 9.95 4.61 -4.13
CA LEU A 58 11.34 4.53 -3.66
C LEU A 58 11.77 3.09 -3.31
N ALA A 59 10.86 2.26 -2.78
CA ALA A 59 11.16 0.86 -2.49
C ALA A 59 11.41 0.01 -3.76
N ASP A 60 10.72 0.33 -4.86
CA ASP A 60 10.92 -0.35 -6.15
C ASP A 60 12.26 0.09 -6.76
N VAL A 61 12.59 1.38 -6.66
CA VAL A 61 13.90 1.92 -7.07
C VAL A 61 15.04 1.33 -6.24
N LEU A 62 14.87 1.23 -4.92
CA LEU A 62 15.84 0.58 -4.03
C LEU A 62 16.01 -0.90 -4.36
N LYS A 63 14.91 -1.60 -4.67
CA LYS A 63 14.96 -2.99 -5.12
C LYS A 63 15.67 -3.14 -6.46
N TRP A 64 15.55 -2.20 -7.38
CA TRP A 64 16.35 -2.22 -8.62
C TRP A 64 17.82 -1.93 -8.38
N LEU A 65 18.13 -1.01 -7.47
CA LEU A 65 19.50 -0.60 -7.18
C LEU A 65 20.28 -1.66 -6.37
N PHE A 66 19.61 -2.37 -5.46
CA PHE A 66 20.21 -3.35 -4.56
C PHE A 66 19.79 -4.81 -4.81
N GLY A 67 18.85 -5.04 -5.74
CA GLY A 67 18.33 -6.37 -6.08
C GLY A 67 18.90 -6.95 -7.38
N GLY A 68 19.98 -6.38 -7.92
CA GLY A 68 20.85 -7.06 -8.88
C GLY A 68 21.75 -8.03 -8.11
N GLU A 69 21.77 -9.28 -8.55
CA GLU A 69 22.46 -10.44 -7.93
C GLU A 69 21.79 -11.08 -6.70
N ARG A 70 20.66 -11.76 -6.97
CA ARG A 70 20.54 -13.22 -6.82
C ARG A 70 19.18 -13.71 -7.34
#